data_AF-A0A542D9S8-F1
#
_entry.id   AF-A0A542D9S8-F1
#
_cell.length_a   1.000
_cell.length_b   1.000
_cell.length_c   1.000
_cell.angle_alpha   90.00
_cell.angle_beta   90.00
_cell.angle_gamma   90.00
#
_symmetry.space_group_name_H-M   'P 1'
#
loop_
_entity.id
_entity.type
_entity.pdbx_description
1 polymer ?
#
loop_
_entity_poly.entity_id
_entity_poly.type
_entity_poly.pdbx_seq_one_letter_code
_entity_poly.pdbx_strand_id
1 'polypeptide(L)'
;MGAPDRDLTDNNAENNAEYKAAYYAENRRRADLAQREFAERTHGWRFTLSADAAAWAATRPGPVLPTDLTHLVEEADAAGLFLKPEPGTIRSAFSSRDPYTEETSGAGFGFWPTAAEHLVVKAGTAVAYDQLNGLDALGVLHLVVDTFATPTASYEQA
;
A
#
# COMPACT_ATOMS: atom_id res chain seq x y z
N MET A 1 -34.02 13.14 47.23
CA MET A 1 -34.50 12.51 45.99
C MET A 1 -33.40 12.68 44.96
N GLY A 2 -32.56 11.66 44.78
CA GLY A 2 -31.50 11.67 43.77
C GLY A 2 -32.06 11.12 42.46
N ALA A 3 -31.87 11.86 41.37
CA ALA A 3 -32.02 11.30 40.03
C ALA A 3 -30.77 10.43 39.74
N PRO A 4 -30.91 9.28 39.08
CA PRO A 4 -29.76 8.44 38.74
C PRO A 4 -28.95 9.08 37.62
N ASP A 5 -27.65 9.22 37.85
CA ASP A 5 -26.63 9.39 36.82
C ASP A 5 -26.76 8.24 35.83
N ARG A 6 -27.25 8.55 34.63
CA ARG A 6 -27.12 7.63 33.49
C ARG A 6 -25.69 7.76 33.00
N ASP A 7 -24.95 6.71 33.28
CA ASP A 7 -23.59 6.46 32.81
C ASP A 7 -23.50 6.63 31.28
N LEU A 8 -22.81 7.69 30.85
CA LEU A 8 -22.56 8.02 29.44
C LEU A 8 -21.35 7.25 28.88
N THR A 9 -20.72 6.36 29.67
CA THR A 9 -19.51 5.64 29.25
C THR A 9 -19.80 4.31 28.55
N ASP A 10 -20.91 3.63 28.88
CA ASP A 10 -21.26 2.34 28.26
C ASP A 10 -21.72 2.45 26.80
N ASN A 11 -22.50 3.50 26.46
CA ASN A 11 -22.95 3.73 25.08
C ASN A 11 -21.81 4.01 24.10
N ASN A 12 -20.63 4.44 24.57
CA ASN A 12 -19.47 4.68 23.70
C ASN A 12 -18.64 3.42 23.46
N ALA A 13 -18.66 2.43 24.37
CA ALA A 13 -17.92 1.19 24.20
C ALA A 13 -18.64 0.24 23.24
N GLU A 14 -19.97 0.09 23.36
CA GLU A 14 -20.77 -0.76 22.47
C GLU A 14 -20.86 -0.19 21.05
N ASN A 15 -21.09 1.13 20.90
CA ASN A 15 -21.03 1.79 19.59
C ASN A 15 -19.65 1.67 18.94
N ASN A 16 -18.58 1.63 19.73
CA ASN A 16 -17.20 1.43 19.24
C ASN A 16 -16.94 -0.04 18.88
N ALA A 17 -17.54 -1.01 19.60
CA ALA A 17 -17.43 -2.43 19.30
C ALA A 17 -18.21 -2.81 18.03
N GLU A 18 -19.45 -2.33 17.88
CA GLU A 18 -20.26 -2.54 16.67
C GLU A 18 -19.66 -1.83 15.46
N TYR A 19 -19.15 -0.61 15.63
CA TYR A 19 -18.44 0.11 14.57
C TYR A 19 -17.16 -0.61 14.15
N LYS A 20 -16.36 -1.11 15.11
CA LYS A 20 -15.19 -1.94 14.84
C LYS A 20 -15.57 -3.24 14.11
N ALA A 21 -16.62 -3.93 14.55
CA ALA A 21 -17.08 -5.16 13.92
C ALA A 21 -17.53 -4.93 12.47
N ALA A 22 -18.31 -3.88 12.21
CA ALA A 22 -18.73 -3.49 10.87
C ALA A 22 -17.53 -3.10 9.98
N TYR A 23 -16.59 -2.34 10.54
CA TYR A 23 -15.34 -1.97 9.86
C TYR A 23 -14.52 -3.20 9.46
N TYR A 24 -14.34 -4.17 10.37
CA TYR A 24 -13.62 -5.41 10.08
C TYR A 24 -14.34 -6.31 9.09
N ALA A 25 -15.68 -6.41 9.17
CA ALA A 25 -16.48 -7.19 8.23
C ALA A 25 -16.38 -6.62 6.80
N GLU A 26 -16.49 -5.30 6.66
CA GLU A 26 -16.34 -4.63 5.36
C GLU A 26 -14.91 -4.75 4.81
N ASN A 27 -13.89 -4.64 5.66
CA ASN A 27 -12.50 -4.89 5.26
C ASN A 27 -12.29 -6.34 4.78
N ARG A 28 -12.87 -7.33 5.45
CA ARG A 28 -12.80 -8.73 5.02
C ARG A 28 -13.47 -8.93 3.66
N ARG A 29 -14.67 -8.37 3.46
CA ARG A 29 -15.37 -8.43 2.17
C ARG A 29 -14.53 -7.83 1.04
N ARG A 30 -13.86 -6.70 1.29
CA ARG A 30 -12.95 -6.06 0.32
C ARG A 30 -11.72 -6.93 0.03
N ALA A 31 -11.16 -7.58 1.05
CA ALA A 31 -10.04 -8.49 0.88
C ALA A 31 -10.41 -9.70 -0.01
N ASP A 32 -11.56 -10.32 0.24
CA ASP A 32 -12.05 -11.45 -0.55
C ASP A 32 -12.28 -11.04 -2.02
N LEU A 33 -12.82 -9.84 -2.25
CA LEU A 33 -13.00 -9.27 -3.58
C LEU A 33 -11.66 -9.04 -4.28
N ALA A 34 -10.70 -8.40 -3.61
CA ALA A 34 -9.35 -8.15 -4.15
C ALA A 34 -8.60 -9.43 -4.47
N GLN A 35 -8.69 -10.43 -3.60
CA GLN A 35 -8.06 -11.73 -3.83
C GLN A 35 -8.69 -12.44 -5.03
N ARG A 36 -10.01 -12.42 -5.17
CA ARG A 36 -10.71 -13.02 -6.31
C ARG A 36 -10.33 -12.34 -7.62
N GLU A 37 -10.46 -11.02 -7.71
CA GLU A 37 -10.13 -10.26 -8.92
C GLU A 37 -8.66 -10.36 -9.30
N PHE A 38 -7.77 -10.49 -8.31
CA PHE A 38 -6.36 -10.76 -8.55
C PHE A 38 -6.11 -12.18 -9.10
N ALA A 39 -6.66 -13.20 -8.43
CA ALA A 39 -6.51 -14.60 -8.85
C ALA A 39 -7.06 -14.85 -10.25
N GLU A 40 -8.19 -14.22 -10.58
CA GLU A 40 -8.82 -14.28 -11.89
C GLU A 40 -8.13 -13.37 -12.93
N ARG A 41 -7.17 -12.54 -12.51
CA ARG A 41 -6.44 -11.57 -13.35
C ARG A 41 -7.38 -10.66 -14.16
N THR A 42 -8.54 -10.31 -13.60
CA THR A 42 -9.64 -9.62 -14.32
C THR A 42 -9.25 -8.25 -14.89
N HIS A 43 -8.21 -7.61 -14.34
CA HIS A 43 -7.73 -6.30 -14.79
C HIS A 43 -6.37 -6.37 -15.52
N GLY A 44 -5.88 -7.57 -15.85
CA GLY A 44 -4.61 -7.69 -16.58
C GLY A 44 -3.40 -7.17 -15.81
N TRP A 45 -3.38 -7.35 -14.47
CA TRP A 45 -2.38 -6.88 -13.49
C TRP A 45 -0.92 -7.04 -13.96
N ARG A 46 -0.44 -6.06 -14.73
CA ARG A 46 0.92 -5.95 -15.24
C ARG A 46 1.37 -4.53 -15.02
N PHE A 47 2.37 -4.38 -14.18
CA PHE A 47 3.01 -3.12 -13.92
C PHE A 47 4.33 -3.12 -14.68
N THR A 48 4.60 -2.04 -15.40
CA THR A 48 5.90 -1.81 -16.04
C THR A 48 6.28 -0.35 -15.88
N LEU A 49 7.53 -0.01 -16.21
CA LEU A 49 7.93 1.39 -16.29
C LEU A 49 7.64 1.96 -17.67
N SER A 50 7.32 3.25 -17.71
CA SER A 50 7.29 4.05 -18.93
C SER A 50 8.70 4.17 -19.52
N ALA A 51 8.79 4.37 -20.84
CA ALA A 51 10.05 4.67 -21.51
C ALA A 51 10.73 5.94 -20.96
N ASP A 52 9.96 6.86 -20.38
CA ASP A 52 10.45 8.12 -19.82
C ASP A 52 11.05 7.95 -18.41
N ALA A 53 10.90 6.79 -17.76
CA ALA A 53 11.32 6.57 -16.38
C ALA A 53 12.83 6.78 -16.18
N ALA A 54 13.66 6.33 -17.14
CA ALA A 54 15.11 6.52 -17.06
C ALA A 54 15.50 8.01 -17.15
N ALA A 55 14.87 8.76 -18.05
CA ALA A 55 15.13 10.19 -18.20
C ALA A 55 14.68 10.97 -16.96
N TRP A 56 13.51 10.62 -16.41
CA TRP A 56 13.01 11.22 -15.17
C TRP A 56 13.91 10.90 -13.98
N ALA A 57 14.36 9.64 -13.83
CA ALA A 57 15.23 9.21 -12.76
C ALA A 57 16.60 9.92 -12.81
N ALA A 58 17.13 10.17 -14.00
CA ALA A 58 18.38 10.91 -14.18
C ALA A 58 18.33 12.35 -13.64
N THR A 59 17.14 12.94 -13.45
CA THR A 59 16.98 14.28 -12.83
C THR A 59 17.13 14.26 -11.30
N ARG A 60 17.22 13.07 -10.68
CA ARG A 60 17.37 12.85 -9.23
C ARG A 60 18.68 12.12 -8.96
N PRO A 61 19.83 12.80 -9.05
CA PRO A 61 21.12 12.15 -8.91
C PRO A 61 21.37 11.72 -7.46
N GLY A 62 21.94 10.52 -7.32
CA GLY A 62 22.38 9.98 -6.03
C GLY A 62 21.57 8.76 -5.58
N PRO A 63 22.03 8.11 -4.50
CA PRO A 63 21.32 6.98 -3.92
C PRO A 63 20.02 7.44 -3.26
N VAL A 64 18.99 6.60 -3.32
CA VAL A 64 17.71 6.85 -2.64
C VAL A 64 17.85 6.49 -1.17
N LEU A 65 17.45 7.41 -0.28
CA LEU A 65 17.43 7.17 1.15
C LEU A 65 16.11 6.51 1.58
N PRO A 66 16.09 5.71 2.67
CA PRO A 66 14.87 5.14 3.23
C PRO A 66 13.76 6.16 3.50
N THR A 67 14.13 7.36 3.94
CA THR A 67 13.19 8.46 4.23
C THR A 67 12.49 9.00 2.99
N ASP A 68 13.11 8.84 1.81
CA ASP A 68 12.66 9.47 0.57
C ASP A 68 11.90 8.48 -0.32
N LEU A 69 12.00 7.16 -0.03
CA LEU A 69 11.42 6.09 -0.83
C LEU A 69 9.94 6.32 -1.14
N THR A 70 9.11 6.56 -0.12
CA THR A 70 7.67 6.75 -0.32
C THR A 70 7.39 7.95 -1.21
N HIS A 71 8.07 9.08 -0.94
CA HIS A 71 7.88 10.31 -1.70
C HIS A 71 8.30 10.14 -3.17
N LEU A 72 9.46 9.50 -3.42
CA LEU A 72 9.95 9.20 -4.75
C LEU A 72 8.95 8.39 -5.58
N VAL A 73 8.36 7.35 -4.98
CA VAL A 73 7.40 6.47 -5.67
C VAL A 73 6.10 7.19 -5.98
N GLU A 74 5.59 8.00 -5.05
CA GLU A 74 4.37 8.78 -5.27
C GLU A 74 4.56 9.87 -6.33
N GLU A 75 5.73 10.53 -6.35
CA GLU A 75 6.09 11.47 -7.42
C GLU A 75 6.21 10.78 -8.79
N ALA A 76 6.81 9.60 -8.83
CA ALA A 76 6.93 8.81 -10.06
C ALA A 76 5.57 8.34 -10.58
N ASP A 77 4.64 7.95 -9.70
CA ASP A 77 3.26 7.62 -10.08
C ASP A 77 2.51 8.83 -10.63
N ALA A 78 2.62 9.99 -9.96
CA ALA A 78 2.01 11.23 -10.41
C ALA A 78 2.58 11.70 -11.76
N ALA A 79 3.86 11.43 -12.03
CA ALA A 79 4.51 11.69 -13.31
C ALA A 79 4.19 10.65 -14.40
N GLY A 80 3.39 9.62 -14.10
CA GLY A 80 2.98 8.60 -15.07
C GLY A 80 4.09 7.60 -15.43
N LEU A 81 5.08 7.41 -14.56
CA LEU A 81 6.22 6.53 -14.84
C LEU A 81 5.89 5.05 -14.62
N PHE A 82 4.88 4.76 -13.82
CA PHE A 82 4.33 3.42 -13.69
C PHE A 82 3.20 3.23 -14.70
N LEU A 83 3.42 2.35 -15.67
CA LEU A 83 2.37 1.85 -16.54
C LEU A 83 1.54 0.86 -15.74
N LYS A 84 0.33 1.30 -15.40
CA LYS A 84 -0.63 0.58 -14.58
C LYS A 84 -1.61 -0.18 -15.48
N PRO A 85 -2.16 -1.31 -15.02
CA PRO A 85 -3.14 -2.10 -15.78
C PRO A 85 -4.40 -1.30 -16.14
N GLU A 86 -4.75 -0.33 -15.29
CA GLU A 86 -5.88 0.57 -15.50
C GLU A 86 -5.65 1.90 -14.75
N PRO A 87 -6.49 2.93 -14.95
CA PRO A 87 -6.38 4.18 -14.22
C PRO A 87 -6.49 3.99 -12.71
N GLY A 88 -5.62 4.66 -11.95
CA GLY A 88 -5.59 4.60 -10.49
C GLY A 88 -4.31 5.21 -9.93
N THR A 89 -4.05 5.00 -8.65
CA THR A 89 -2.87 5.57 -7.95
C THR A 89 -2.08 4.53 -7.18
N ILE A 90 -0.76 4.67 -7.17
CA ILE A 90 0.14 3.90 -6.30
C ILE A 90 0.46 4.73 -5.06
N ARG A 91 0.34 4.12 -3.87
CA ARG A 91 0.62 4.78 -2.58
C ARG A 91 1.27 3.81 -1.60
N SER A 92 1.89 4.35 -0.56
CA SER A 92 2.29 3.51 0.58
C SER A 92 1.05 2.87 1.23
N ALA A 93 1.14 1.57 1.51
CA ALA A 93 0.01 0.74 1.94
C ALA A 93 0.29 -0.01 3.24
N PHE A 94 1.56 -0.27 3.56
CA PHE A 94 2.00 -0.92 4.79
C PHE A 94 3.50 -0.68 5.01
N SER A 95 3.98 -1.00 6.19
CA SER A 95 5.41 -1.08 6.48
C SER A 95 5.76 -2.44 7.08
N SER A 96 6.99 -2.90 6.86
CA SER A 96 7.53 -4.07 7.55
C SER A 96 8.27 -3.62 8.80
N ARG A 97 8.23 -4.46 9.85
CA ARG A 97 8.93 -4.21 11.11
C ARG A 97 9.90 -5.35 11.40
N ASP A 98 11.04 -5.01 11.98
CA ASP A 98 11.95 -6.00 12.55
C ASP A 98 11.27 -6.65 13.76
N PRO A 99 11.25 -8.00 13.85
CA PRO A 99 10.54 -8.70 14.91
C PRO A 99 11.21 -8.60 16.29
N TYR A 100 12.46 -8.15 16.37
CA TYR A 100 13.23 -8.04 17.61
C TYR A 100 13.38 -6.60 18.08
N THR A 101 13.58 -5.64 17.17
CA THR A 101 13.77 -4.23 17.51
C THR A 101 12.49 -3.39 17.38
N GLU A 102 11.45 -3.93 16.74
CA GLU A 102 10.20 -3.26 16.37
C GLU A 102 10.38 -2.06 15.42
N GLU A 103 11.61 -1.81 14.94
CA GLU A 103 11.91 -0.73 14.01
C GLU A 103 11.36 -1.03 12.62
N THR A 104 10.97 0.02 11.90
CA THR A 104 10.48 -0.14 10.53
C THR A 104 11.65 -0.47 9.61
N SER A 105 11.59 -1.64 8.97
CA SER A 105 12.65 -2.19 8.13
C SER A 105 12.38 -2.04 6.63
N GLY A 106 11.18 -1.59 6.24
CA GLY A 106 10.80 -1.46 4.84
C GLY A 106 9.42 -0.87 4.63
N ALA A 107 9.14 -0.52 3.37
CA ALA A 107 7.87 0.07 2.95
C ALA A 107 7.21 -0.78 1.86
N GLY A 108 5.91 -1.02 2.01
CA GLY A 108 5.09 -1.74 1.05
C GLY A 108 4.10 -0.81 0.36
N PHE A 109 3.93 -1.00 -0.95
CA PHE A 109 3.07 -0.17 -1.78
C PHE A 109 1.77 -0.88 -2.15
N GLY A 110 0.77 -0.12 -2.55
CA GLY A 110 -0.48 -0.64 -3.08
C GLY A 110 -0.95 0.18 -4.28
N PHE A 111 -1.81 -0.43 -5.09
CA PHE A 111 -2.48 0.19 -6.22
C PHE A 111 -3.99 0.28 -5.94
N TRP A 112 -4.54 1.48 -6.12
CA TRP A 112 -5.97 1.81 -5.98
C TRP A 112 -6.55 2.17 -7.35
N PRO A 113 -7.26 1.25 -8.02
CA PRO A 113 -7.93 1.55 -9.27
C PRO A 113 -9.03 2.60 -9.09
N THR A 114 -9.16 3.51 -10.04
CA THR A 114 -10.24 4.50 -10.03
C THR A 114 -11.61 3.84 -10.27
N ALA A 115 -11.66 2.80 -11.10
CA ALA A 115 -12.91 2.10 -11.43
C ALA A 115 -13.44 1.23 -10.27
N ALA A 116 -12.60 0.95 -9.27
CA ALA A 116 -12.91 0.09 -8.15
C ALA A 116 -12.45 0.76 -6.84
N GLU A 117 -13.19 1.77 -6.40
CA GLU A 117 -12.90 2.64 -5.23
C GLU A 117 -12.71 1.88 -3.89
N HIS A 118 -12.94 0.57 -3.87
CA HIS A 118 -12.78 -0.31 -2.71
C HIS A 118 -11.76 -1.42 -2.90
N LEU A 119 -11.11 -1.49 -4.06
CA LEU A 119 -10.09 -2.49 -4.38
C LEU A 119 -8.70 -1.93 -4.08
N VAL A 120 -7.94 -2.64 -3.26
CA VAL A 120 -6.53 -2.33 -3.01
C VAL A 120 -5.71 -3.54 -3.38
N VAL A 121 -4.86 -3.40 -4.40
CA VAL A 121 -3.90 -4.43 -4.78
C VAL A 121 -2.57 -4.10 -4.12
N LYS A 122 -2.18 -4.83 -3.08
CA LYS A 122 -0.88 -4.61 -2.45
C LYS A 122 0.25 -5.27 -3.25
N ALA A 123 1.38 -4.60 -3.27
CA ALA A 123 2.66 -5.21 -3.55
C ALA A 123 2.83 -6.47 -2.69
N GLY A 124 3.27 -7.57 -3.30
CA GLY A 124 3.42 -8.86 -2.62
C GLY A 124 4.56 -8.90 -1.62
N THR A 125 5.45 -7.91 -1.65
CA THR A 125 6.62 -7.84 -0.78
C THR A 125 6.94 -6.36 -0.52
N ALA A 126 7.28 -6.03 0.72
CA ALA A 126 7.80 -4.70 1.04
C ALA A 126 9.20 -4.52 0.44
N VAL A 127 9.51 -3.30 0.04
CA VAL A 127 10.89 -2.90 -0.27
C VAL A 127 11.63 -2.74 1.05
N ALA A 128 12.59 -3.63 1.32
CA ALA A 128 13.40 -3.53 2.51
C ALA A 128 14.41 -2.36 2.36
N TYR A 129 14.64 -1.61 3.45
CA TYR A 129 15.46 -0.41 3.40
C TYR A 129 16.94 -0.70 3.14
N ASP A 130 17.42 -1.89 3.49
CA ASP A 130 18.77 -2.36 3.15
C ASP A 130 18.95 -2.59 1.65
N GLN A 131 17.88 -2.99 0.94
CA GLN A 131 17.87 -3.14 -0.52
C GLN A 131 18.04 -1.79 -1.25
N LEU A 132 17.78 -0.67 -0.58
CA LEU A 132 17.99 0.67 -1.17
C LEU A 132 19.47 1.05 -1.27
N ASN A 133 20.35 0.35 -0.54
CA ASN A 133 21.74 0.75 -0.45
C ASN A 133 22.44 0.71 -1.82
N GLY A 134 22.78 1.88 -2.34
CA GLY A 134 23.43 2.05 -3.65
C GLY A 134 22.48 2.01 -4.84
N LEU A 135 21.16 1.91 -4.63
CA LEU A 135 20.19 2.07 -5.72
C LEU A 135 19.94 3.55 -6.01
N ASP A 136 19.99 3.88 -7.29
CA ASP A 136 19.49 5.15 -7.80
C ASP A 136 17.96 5.13 -7.93
N ALA A 137 17.37 6.27 -8.32
CA ALA A 137 15.94 6.38 -8.49
C ALA A 137 15.38 5.32 -9.45
N LEU A 138 16.06 5.05 -10.58
CA LEU A 138 15.60 4.08 -11.57
C LEU A 138 15.58 2.66 -11.01
N GLY A 139 16.64 2.27 -10.28
CA GLY A 139 16.71 0.98 -9.60
C GLY A 139 15.57 0.79 -8.60
N VAL A 140 15.23 1.84 -7.84
CA VAL A 140 14.09 1.81 -6.92
C VAL A 140 12.77 1.65 -7.66
N LEU A 141 12.54 2.36 -8.77
CA LEU A 141 11.30 2.22 -9.55
C LEU A 141 11.14 0.79 -10.10
N HIS A 142 12.21 0.18 -10.59
CA HIS A 142 12.20 -1.22 -11.02
C HIS A 142 11.85 -2.16 -9.86
N LEU A 143 12.50 -1.97 -8.71
CA LEU A 143 12.26 -2.79 -7.53
C LEU A 143 10.79 -2.70 -7.07
N VAL A 144 10.19 -1.51 -7.11
CA VAL A 144 8.76 -1.31 -6.82
C VAL A 144 7.87 -2.04 -7.82
N VAL A 145 8.15 -1.95 -9.13
CA VAL A 145 7.41 -2.71 -10.16
C VAL A 145 7.48 -4.21 -9.89
N ASP A 146 8.66 -4.73 -9.53
CA ASP A 146 8.85 -6.15 -9.24
C ASP A 146 8.02 -6.61 -8.04
N THR A 147 7.81 -5.74 -7.04
CA THR A 147 6.91 -6.07 -5.93
C THR A 147 5.45 -6.26 -6.36
N PHE A 148 5.04 -5.70 -7.50
CA PHE A 148 3.74 -5.91 -8.12
C PHE A 148 3.73 -7.04 -9.18
N ALA A 149 4.85 -7.77 -9.38
CA ALA A 149 4.87 -8.96 -10.23
C ALA A 149 4.19 -10.17 -9.56
N THR A 150 4.29 -10.25 -8.22
CA THR A 150 3.63 -11.28 -7.40
C THR A 150 2.74 -10.68 -6.27
N PRO A 151 1.76 -9.81 -6.58
CA PRO A 151 0.89 -9.18 -5.58
C PRO A 151 0.23 -10.20 -4.65
N THR A 152 0.21 -9.90 -3.35
CA THR A 152 -0.74 -10.51 -2.42
C THR A 152 -1.80 -9.47 -2.10
N ALA A 153 -3.08 -9.79 -2.33
CA ALA A 153 -4.14 -9.05 -1.70
C ALA A 153 -3.91 -9.09 -0.18
N SER A 154 -4.11 -7.98 0.53
CA SER A 154 -4.05 -8.03 2.00
C SER A 154 -5.32 -7.45 2.61
N TYR A 155 -5.75 -8.06 3.70
CA TYR A 155 -5.47 -7.51 5.03
C TYR A 155 -5.48 -8.65 6.08
N GLU A 156 -4.32 -8.96 6.68
CA GLU A 156 -4.27 -9.57 8.02
C GLU A 156 -4.14 -8.41 9.01
N GLN A 157 -5.05 -8.33 9.97
CA GLN A 157 -4.79 -7.64 11.22
C GLN A 157 -4.73 -8.73 12.30
N ALA A 158 -3.57 -8.83 12.96
CA ALA A 158 -3.40 -9.60 14.19
C ALA A 158 -4.32 -9.05 15.30
#